data_AF-A0A554QT58-F1
#
_entry.id   AF-A0A554QT58-F1
#
_cell.length_a   1.000
_cell.length_b   1.000
_cell.length_c   1.000
_cell.angle_alpha   90.00
_cell.angle_beta   90.00
_cell.angle_gamma   90.00
#
_symmetry.space_group_name_H-M   'P 1'
#
loop_
_entity.id
_entity.type
_entity.pdbx_description
1 polymer ?
#
loop_
_entity_poly.entity_id
_entity_poly.type
_entity_poly.pdbx_seq_one_letter_code
_entity_poly.pdbx_strand_id
1 'polypeptide(L)'
;MSSKRSRIGHMTNTIDAGDGSAVDRLCRGEVSVLRMLSGVRGKATTVLAAACAAVVCAGAVSVGGVVGIGGAVGAGIAAAESTLDSTLDSTPARLSTSADGQARIVDDQGRTVVLRGVNVNGLGEYYQEFPDLDSTIPLTEADFAGIAAKGFNVVRLIMTWSRIEPQRGVFDQAYLDEIAEAVNWAKKHDIGVILDMHQDAWGPAVNTPDGTVCPSFMKPAVGWDGAPAWATAVTDPVMTCRLEDSREVSVAVQTSFEDFYNDLNGIQGEFVKSWEFVVRRFATEPAVVGYDLLNEPNPGLAVGFNDYVRLGQMYDRLVPAIRAAEASVPGGFSHTVYFEPGVVSSILPTPGPATGSADSSGSAGSTGSASSGPSGFTSDSNLVYAPHIYNESLPLAIGTIEQGFANAQKAADNYGTPFFSGEWGFFGKPADDAPKLARYAAAEDSYRIGGTWWQWKQACGDPHNIQVRGERPDCQAGEFGGLAGFPAEDPLLPILTRAYPRAVPGELTDIRADVPSGALEVEGVADRAGVSADLWVPQRCGSPEVSGTNVGTAAVRSVDGGYRVSVLVTAVGVYQVDVVCAG
;
A
#
# COMPACT_ATOMS: atom_id res chain seq x y z
N MET A 1 19.21 50.92 -37.22
CA MET A 1 19.26 52.21 -36.49
C MET A 1 18.57 51.96 -35.15
N SER A 2 19.23 51.98 -33.99
CA SER A 2 19.76 53.16 -33.27
C SER A 2 18.65 54.18 -32.96
N SER A 3 18.44 54.71 -31.75
CA SER A 3 18.96 54.46 -30.39
C SER A 3 18.24 55.42 -29.43
N LYS A 4 17.95 55.05 -28.17
CA LYS A 4 18.42 55.78 -26.97
C LYS A 4 17.88 55.23 -25.64
N ARG A 5 18.75 55.34 -24.62
CA ARG A 5 18.49 55.09 -23.19
C ARG A 5 17.97 56.38 -22.52
N SER A 6 17.32 56.24 -21.36
CA SER A 6 17.72 57.04 -20.19
C SER A 6 17.58 56.22 -18.90
N ARG A 7 18.41 56.55 -17.90
CA ARG A 7 18.40 56.01 -16.52
C ARG A 7 17.93 57.10 -15.56
N ILE A 8 17.62 56.70 -14.31
CA ILE A 8 17.82 57.36 -12.99
C ILE A 8 16.80 56.69 -12.04
N GLY A 9 17.08 56.28 -10.81
CA GLY A 9 18.33 56.24 -10.03
C GLY A 9 18.12 55.48 -8.71
N HIS A 10 19.19 55.08 -8.02
CA HIS A 10 19.11 54.44 -6.69
C HIS A 10 18.75 55.44 -5.57
N MET A 11 18.02 54.96 -4.56
CA MET A 11 18.27 55.35 -3.16
C MET A 11 18.26 54.11 -2.27
N THR A 12 19.41 53.83 -1.67
CA THR A 12 19.59 52.97 -0.48
C THR A 12 19.25 53.76 0.78
N ASN A 13 18.79 53.12 1.85
CA ASN A 13 18.85 53.74 3.17
C ASN A 13 19.17 52.73 4.30
N THR A 14 20.16 53.13 5.09
CA THR A 14 20.76 52.47 6.26
C THR A 14 21.38 53.59 7.10
N ILE A 15 21.45 53.54 8.43
CA ILE A 15 21.20 52.46 9.41
C ILE A 15 20.37 53.10 10.55
N ASP A 16 19.88 52.33 11.55
CA ASP A 16 20.48 52.53 12.88
C ASP A 16 20.40 51.29 13.78
N ALA A 17 21.37 51.18 14.70
CA ALA A 17 21.56 50.01 15.57
C ALA A 17 21.19 50.31 17.03
N GLY A 18 20.54 49.33 17.69
CA GLY A 18 20.11 49.41 19.08
C GLY A 18 20.59 48.20 19.88
N ASP A 19 21.61 48.44 20.68
CA ASP A 19 22.25 47.58 21.69
C ASP A 19 21.28 46.77 22.58
N GLY A 20 21.72 45.61 23.11
CA GLY A 20 20.97 44.93 24.18
C GLY A 20 21.06 43.39 24.23
N SER A 21 21.94 42.87 25.07
CA SER A 21 22.03 41.45 25.43
C SER A 21 20.87 40.96 26.32
N ALA A 22 20.13 39.91 25.93
CA ALA A 22 19.22 39.19 26.84
C ALA A 22 18.70 37.81 26.32
N VAL A 23 19.57 36.88 25.91
CA VAL A 23 19.18 35.45 25.74
C VAL A 23 20.20 34.52 26.38
N ASP A 24 20.44 34.69 27.69
CA ASP A 24 21.18 33.70 28.49
C ASP A 24 20.80 33.76 29.98
N ARG A 25 19.65 33.13 30.29
CA ARG A 25 19.23 32.59 31.61
C ARG A 25 17.75 32.20 31.61
N LEU A 26 17.45 30.90 31.71
CA LEU A 26 16.39 30.31 32.55
C LEU A 26 16.31 28.78 32.41
N CYS A 27 17.37 28.09 32.82
CA CYS A 27 17.32 26.65 33.17
C CYS A 27 18.45 26.30 34.16
N ARG A 28 18.26 26.63 35.44
CA ARG A 28 18.97 26.00 36.57
C ARG A 28 18.00 25.89 37.74
N GLY A 29 17.90 24.71 38.32
CA GLY A 29 16.97 24.39 39.39
C GLY A 29 17.15 22.97 39.92
N GLU A 30 18.37 22.61 40.33
CA GLU A 30 18.59 21.41 41.15
C GLU A 30 18.17 21.68 42.61
N VAL A 31 17.38 20.77 43.20
CA VAL A 31 17.47 20.46 44.64
C VAL A 31 17.22 18.96 44.83
N SER A 32 18.19 18.25 45.40
CA SER A 32 18.03 16.87 45.91
C SER A 32 17.59 16.87 47.38
N VAL A 33 16.94 15.78 47.82
CA VAL A 33 17.01 15.09 49.16
C VAL A 33 15.65 14.38 49.43
N LEU A 34 15.49 13.22 50.09
CA LEU A 34 16.21 11.96 50.34
C LEU A 34 15.35 11.20 51.40
N ARG A 35 15.09 9.88 51.26
CA ARG A 35 14.68 8.91 52.35
C ARG A 35 13.25 9.03 52.97
N MET A 36 12.59 7.99 53.53
CA MET A 36 12.92 6.55 53.78
C MET A 36 11.71 5.64 54.17
N LEU A 37 11.84 4.31 53.93
CA LEU A 37 11.29 3.15 54.71
C LEU A 37 9.75 2.90 54.72
N SER A 38 9.19 1.68 54.86
CA SER A 38 9.66 0.25 54.92
C SER A 38 8.44 -0.69 54.85
N GLY A 39 8.48 -2.01 54.58
CA GLY A 39 9.57 -2.97 54.29
C GLY A 39 9.12 -4.44 54.53
N VAL A 40 10.11 -5.39 54.61
CA VAL A 40 9.99 -6.83 55.00
C VAL A 40 9.39 -7.75 53.91
N ARG A 41 9.88 -8.97 53.53
CA ARG A 41 11.08 -9.84 53.73
C ARG A 41 11.07 -10.93 52.60
N GLY A 42 12.11 -11.72 52.30
CA GLY A 42 13.52 -11.72 52.77
C GLY A 42 14.40 -12.84 52.17
N LYS A 43 15.73 -12.59 52.20
CA LYS A 43 16.88 -13.49 52.50
C LYS A 43 17.12 -14.84 51.76
N ALA A 44 18.16 -14.87 50.92
CA ALA A 44 19.32 -15.79 51.05
C ALA A 44 20.57 -15.31 50.26
N THR A 45 21.62 -14.94 51.01
CA THR A 45 23.09 -15.04 50.84
C THR A 45 23.65 -15.90 49.66
N THR A 46 24.57 -15.46 48.78
CA THR A 46 26.07 -15.22 48.95
C THR A 46 26.91 -16.50 48.70
N VAL A 47 27.97 -16.60 47.84
CA VAL A 47 28.77 -15.59 47.08
C VAL A 47 29.52 -16.17 45.82
N LEU A 48 30.43 -15.36 45.21
CA LEU A 48 31.27 -15.49 43.99
C LEU A 48 32.04 -16.80 43.64
N ALA A 49 32.09 -17.05 42.31
CA ALA A 49 33.23 -17.27 41.39
C ALA A 49 34.55 -18.01 41.78
N ALA A 50 35.01 -18.91 40.88
CA ALA A 50 36.32 -18.86 40.17
C ALA A 50 36.51 -20.08 39.23
N ALA A 51 37.54 -20.07 38.36
CA ALA A 51 37.71 -20.99 37.24
C ALA A 51 38.93 -21.95 37.32
N CYS A 52 38.90 -22.98 36.47
CA CYS A 52 40.02 -23.73 35.86
C CYS A 52 40.89 -24.76 36.63
N ALA A 53 41.29 -25.79 35.83
CA ALA A 53 42.53 -26.59 35.87
C ALA A 53 42.61 -27.98 36.58
N ALA A 54 42.19 -29.03 35.86
CA ALA A 54 43.02 -30.06 35.19
C ALA A 54 43.91 -31.13 35.95
N VAL A 55 43.85 -32.38 35.41
CA VAL A 55 44.82 -33.54 35.47
C VAL A 55 45.00 -34.20 36.87
N VAL A 56 45.26 -35.52 37.11
CA VAL A 56 45.96 -36.60 36.36
C VAL A 56 45.48 -38.04 36.74
N CYS A 57 45.75 -38.99 35.82
CA CYS A 57 46.11 -40.44 35.97
C CYS A 57 45.03 -41.48 35.64
N ALA A 58 45.32 -42.66 35.02
CA ALA A 58 46.38 -43.13 34.11
C ALA A 58 45.99 -44.57 33.65
N GLY A 59 46.20 -45.00 32.38
CA GLY A 59 45.75 -46.36 31.97
C GLY A 59 45.90 -46.80 30.50
N ALA A 60 47.16 -46.97 30.04
CA ALA A 60 47.65 -47.78 28.91
C ALA A 60 46.72 -48.49 27.87
N VAL A 61 47.03 -48.22 26.58
CA VAL A 61 47.20 -49.17 25.44
C VAL A 61 45.96 -49.86 24.82
N SER A 62 45.57 -49.43 23.60
CA SER A 62 45.89 -50.12 22.32
C SER A 62 45.23 -49.44 21.10
N VAL A 63 45.75 -49.71 19.90
CA VAL A 63 45.31 -49.09 18.63
C VAL A 63 44.24 -49.95 17.95
N GLY A 64 43.12 -49.34 17.54
CA GLY A 64 42.20 -49.95 16.57
C GLY A 64 40.76 -49.46 16.65
N GLY A 65 40.25 -48.87 15.55
CA GLY A 65 38.81 -48.65 15.34
C GLY A 65 38.35 -47.19 15.45
N VAL A 66 38.34 -46.47 14.33
CA VAL A 66 37.48 -45.28 14.16
C VAL A 66 36.08 -45.78 13.83
N VAL A 67 35.14 -45.65 14.77
CA VAL A 67 33.70 -45.85 14.54
C VAL A 67 32.98 -44.57 14.97
N GLY A 68 32.14 -44.05 14.08
CA GLY A 68 31.76 -42.63 14.09
C GLY A 68 30.76 -42.23 15.17
N ILE A 69 31.03 -41.07 15.79
CA ILE A 69 30.06 -40.29 16.59
C ILE A 69 29.39 -39.18 15.72
N GLY A 70 29.75 -39.08 14.43
CA GLY A 70 29.27 -38.02 13.52
C GLY A 70 27.78 -38.04 13.16
N GLY A 71 27.06 -39.14 13.43
CA GLY A 71 25.65 -39.28 13.00
C GLY A 71 24.66 -38.38 13.74
N ALA A 72 24.84 -38.19 15.05
CA ALA A 72 23.85 -37.49 15.87
C ALA A 72 23.86 -35.96 15.69
N VAL A 73 25.04 -35.38 15.46
CA VAL A 73 25.19 -33.92 15.26
C VAL A 73 24.78 -33.53 13.83
N GLY A 74 25.18 -34.31 12.82
CA GLY A 74 24.79 -34.07 11.43
C GLY A 74 23.28 -34.17 11.19
N ALA A 75 22.61 -35.15 11.83
CA ALA A 75 21.15 -35.28 11.73
C ALA A 75 20.40 -34.11 12.41
N GLY A 76 20.92 -33.57 13.51
CA GLY A 76 20.33 -32.41 14.18
C GLY A 76 20.46 -31.11 13.38
N ILE A 77 21.61 -30.89 12.74
CA ILE A 77 21.85 -29.72 11.88
C ILE A 77 21.01 -29.83 10.59
N ALA A 78 21.04 -30.98 9.90
CA ALA A 78 20.24 -31.17 8.69
C ALA A 78 18.72 -31.11 8.95
N ALA A 79 18.25 -31.53 10.13
CA ALA A 79 16.86 -31.35 10.52
C ALA A 79 16.53 -29.87 10.81
N ALA A 80 17.43 -29.12 11.45
CA ALA A 80 17.24 -27.69 11.70
C ALA A 80 17.24 -26.87 10.40
N GLU A 81 18.20 -27.14 9.49
CA GLU A 81 18.25 -26.57 8.14
C GLU A 81 17.00 -26.93 7.34
N SER A 82 16.58 -28.21 7.36
CA SER A 82 15.33 -28.65 6.71
C SER A 82 14.09 -27.97 7.29
N THR A 83 14.04 -27.69 8.60
CA THR A 83 12.91 -26.93 9.18
C THR A 83 12.93 -25.46 8.78
N LEU A 84 14.11 -24.82 8.74
CA LEU A 84 14.27 -23.43 8.31
C LEU A 84 13.93 -23.23 6.82
N ASP A 85 14.34 -24.16 5.97
CA ASP A 85 13.99 -24.18 4.54
C ASP A 85 12.47 -24.38 4.36
N SER A 86 11.87 -25.31 5.10
CA SER A 86 10.42 -25.57 5.06
C SER A 86 9.54 -24.41 5.58
N THR A 87 10.10 -23.47 6.36
CA THR A 87 9.36 -22.28 6.82
C THR A 87 9.26 -21.16 5.79
N LEU A 88 9.94 -21.28 4.63
CA LEU A 88 9.90 -20.29 3.55
C LEU A 88 9.14 -20.77 2.30
N ASP A 89 8.67 -22.02 2.30
CA ASP A 89 7.83 -22.63 1.25
C ASP A 89 6.32 -22.55 1.63
N SER A 90 5.97 -21.53 2.43
CA SER A 90 4.65 -21.38 3.02
C SER A 90 3.58 -21.00 2.00
N THR A 91 2.40 -21.61 2.13
CA THR A 91 1.16 -21.08 1.53
C THR A 91 1.03 -19.59 1.92
N PRO A 92 0.55 -18.70 1.01
CA PRO A 92 0.37 -17.29 1.33
C PRO A 92 -0.38 -17.11 2.65
N ALA A 93 0.15 -16.26 3.52
CA ALA A 93 -0.42 -16.03 4.83
C ALA A 93 -1.69 -15.17 4.71
N ARG A 94 -2.73 -15.53 5.48
CA ARG A 94 -3.96 -14.72 5.52
C ARG A 94 -3.66 -13.40 6.20
N LEU A 95 -4.01 -12.29 5.55
CA LEU A 95 -3.87 -10.96 6.15
C LEU A 95 -5.17 -10.52 6.84
N SER A 96 -5.00 -9.79 7.93
CA SER A 96 -6.06 -9.13 8.68
C SER A 96 -5.50 -7.84 9.31
N THR A 97 -6.36 -7.04 9.93
CA THR A 97 -5.90 -5.97 10.82
C THR A 97 -5.79 -6.44 12.27
N SER A 98 -4.86 -5.83 12.98
CA SER A 98 -4.62 -6.08 14.41
C SER A 98 -5.79 -5.62 15.30
N ALA A 99 -6.12 -6.46 16.29
CA ALA A 99 -7.15 -6.17 17.30
C ALA A 99 -6.58 -5.64 18.63
N ASP A 100 -5.28 -5.34 18.71
CA ASP A 100 -4.57 -4.98 19.94
C ASP A 100 -4.44 -3.46 20.20
N GLY A 101 -5.11 -2.65 19.38
CA GLY A 101 -5.12 -1.19 19.50
C GLY A 101 -3.94 -0.49 18.81
N GLN A 102 -2.99 -1.22 18.23
CA GLN A 102 -1.98 -0.68 17.32
C GLN A 102 -2.38 -1.02 15.89
N ALA A 103 -3.04 -0.10 15.18
CA ALA A 103 -3.64 -0.36 13.88
C ALA A 103 -2.59 -0.70 12.80
N ARG A 104 -2.49 -1.99 12.44
CA ARG A 104 -1.44 -2.58 11.59
C ARG A 104 -2.07 -3.69 10.73
N ILE A 105 -1.50 -3.94 9.55
CA ILE A 105 -1.79 -5.16 8.79
C ILE A 105 -0.93 -6.27 9.39
N VAL A 106 -1.55 -7.42 9.69
CA VAL A 106 -0.90 -8.58 10.30
C VAL A 106 -1.25 -9.89 9.59
N ASP A 107 -0.32 -10.83 9.61
CA ASP A 107 -0.55 -12.19 9.09
C ASP A 107 -1.12 -13.16 10.14
N ASP A 108 -1.34 -14.42 9.73
CA ASP A 108 -1.85 -15.48 10.60
C ASP A 108 -0.89 -15.92 11.73
N GLN A 109 0.38 -15.52 11.66
CA GLN A 109 1.35 -15.64 12.75
C GLN A 109 1.31 -14.42 13.68
N GLY A 110 0.61 -13.35 13.33
CA GLY A 110 0.57 -12.07 14.05
C GLY A 110 1.80 -11.20 13.82
N ARG A 111 2.54 -11.42 12.73
CA ARG A 111 3.62 -10.53 12.30
C ARG A 111 3.02 -9.29 11.65
N THR A 112 3.57 -8.11 11.90
CA THR A 112 3.25 -6.91 11.11
C THR A 112 3.80 -7.05 9.71
N VAL A 113 2.94 -6.85 8.72
CA VAL A 113 3.25 -6.96 7.28
C VAL A 113 3.32 -5.57 6.67
N VAL A 114 4.39 -5.29 5.92
CA VAL A 114 4.52 -4.07 5.11
C VAL A 114 4.33 -4.46 3.65
N LEU A 115 3.26 -3.97 3.03
CA LEU A 115 2.91 -4.27 1.64
C LEU A 115 3.49 -3.19 0.71
N ARG A 116 4.33 -3.58 -0.26
CA ARG A 116 4.93 -2.69 -1.28
C ARG A 116 4.80 -3.34 -2.65
N GLY A 117 4.27 -2.57 -3.60
CA GLY A 117 3.79 -3.14 -4.86
C GLY A 117 3.64 -2.17 -6.02
N VAL A 118 2.90 -2.64 -7.02
CA VAL A 118 2.57 -1.91 -8.25
C VAL A 118 1.11 -2.12 -8.62
N ASN A 119 0.52 -1.13 -9.30
CA ASN A 119 -0.76 -1.29 -10.00
C ASN A 119 -0.56 -2.11 -11.28
N VAL A 120 -1.48 -3.02 -11.57
CA VAL A 120 -1.44 -3.93 -12.73
C VAL A 120 -2.75 -3.81 -13.49
N ASN A 121 -2.75 -3.06 -14.60
CA ASN A 121 -3.96 -2.73 -15.38
C ASN A 121 -4.34 -3.75 -16.47
N GLY A 122 -3.53 -4.78 -16.70
CA GLY A 122 -3.63 -5.67 -17.87
C GLY A 122 -4.90 -6.53 -17.99
N LEU A 123 -5.83 -6.46 -17.02
CA LEU A 123 -7.14 -7.11 -17.06
C LEU A 123 -8.33 -6.13 -17.17
N GLY A 124 -8.09 -4.82 -17.08
CA GLY A 124 -9.14 -3.78 -17.15
C GLY A 124 -9.69 -3.55 -18.56
N GLU A 125 -10.95 -3.18 -18.68
CA GLU A 125 -11.55 -2.73 -19.94
C GLU A 125 -11.45 -1.21 -20.07
N TYR A 126 -10.37 -0.77 -20.72
CA TYR A 126 -10.17 0.62 -21.10
C TYR A 126 -10.74 0.90 -22.49
N TYR A 127 -11.44 2.02 -22.63
CA TYR A 127 -11.92 2.55 -23.89
C TYR A 127 -10.82 2.66 -24.95
N GLN A 128 -11.08 2.12 -26.14
CA GLN A 128 -10.15 2.10 -27.26
C GLN A 128 -10.54 3.14 -28.32
N GLU A 129 -9.87 4.31 -28.32
CA GLU A 129 -10.06 5.37 -29.34
C GLU A 129 -9.54 4.94 -30.72
N PHE A 130 -8.40 4.24 -30.75
CA PHE A 130 -7.70 3.83 -31.97
C PHE A 130 -7.70 2.30 -32.10
N PRO A 131 -8.42 1.72 -33.08
CA PRO A 131 -8.55 0.25 -33.21
C PRO A 131 -7.24 -0.51 -33.49
N ASP A 132 -6.16 0.19 -33.81
CA ASP A 132 -4.84 -0.36 -34.06
C ASP A 132 -3.84 -0.15 -32.90
N LEU A 133 -4.29 0.46 -31.79
CA LEU A 133 -3.53 0.59 -30.55
C LEU A 133 -4.29 -0.11 -29.43
N ASP A 134 -3.68 -1.12 -28.83
CA ASP A 134 -4.25 -1.79 -27.65
C ASP A 134 -4.27 -0.84 -26.44
N SER A 135 -5.36 -0.84 -25.68
CA SER A 135 -5.53 -0.01 -24.48
C SER A 135 -4.92 -0.64 -23.21
N THR A 136 -4.57 -1.94 -23.26
CA THR A 136 -3.82 -2.66 -22.22
C THR A 136 -2.72 -3.52 -22.84
N ILE A 137 -1.66 -3.84 -22.07
CA ILE A 137 -0.68 -4.86 -22.47
C ILE A 137 -1.04 -6.20 -21.81
N PRO A 138 -1.10 -7.32 -22.55
CA PRO A 138 -1.43 -8.63 -22.00
C PRO A 138 -0.65 -8.97 -20.72
N LEU A 139 -1.36 -9.44 -19.71
CA LEU A 139 -0.79 -9.89 -18.44
C LEU A 139 -0.29 -11.33 -18.55
N THR A 140 0.88 -11.62 -17.97
CA THR A 140 1.53 -12.93 -18.04
C THR A 140 2.22 -13.31 -16.74
N GLU A 141 2.53 -14.60 -16.53
CA GLU A 141 3.33 -15.06 -15.38
C GLU A 141 4.69 -14.34 -15.27
N ALA A 142 5.29 -13.96 -16.41
CA ALA A 142 6.55 -13.23 -16.45
C ALA A 142 6.47 -11.81 -15.86
N ASP A 143 5.29 -11.19 -15.86
CA ASP A 143 5.05 -9.91 -15.17
C ASP A 143 5.21 -10.09 -13.66
N PHE A 144 4.58 -11.12 -13.08
CA PHE A 144 4.67 -11.43 -11.65
C PHE A 144 6.09 -11.83 -11.24
N ALA A 145 6.81 -12.58 -12.08
CA ALA A 145 8.24 -12.84 -11.88
C ALA A 145 9.07 -11.54 -11.85
N GLY A 146 8.81 -10.61 -12.79
CA GLY A 146 9.48 -9.31 -12.84
C GLY A 146 9.15 -8.36 -11.68
N ILE A 147 7.93 -8.46 -11.14
CA ILE A 147 7.47 -7.72 -9.94
C ILE A 147 8.17 -8.28 -8.69
N ALA A 148 8.20 -9.61 -8.51
CA ALA A 148 8.90 -10.26 -7.41
C ALA A 148 10.41 -9.99 -7.44
N ALA A 149 11.03 -9.98 -8.63
CA ALA A 149 12.45 -9.67 -8.80
C ALA A 149 12.82 -8.21 -8.47
N LYS A 150 11.83 -7.31 -8.38
CA LYS A 150 12.01 -5.94 -7.87
C LYS A 150 11.81 -5.83 -6.35
N GLY A 151 11.49 -6.94 -5.68
CA GLY A 151 11.32 -7.05 -4.23
C GLY A 151 9.89 -6.88 -3.73
N PHE A 152 8.95 -6.55 -4.60
CA PHE A 152 7.55 -6.31 -4.25
C PHE A 152 6.88 -7.58 -3.68
N ASN A 153 5.87 -7.36 -2.83
CA ASN A 153 5.10 -8.43 -2.17
C ASN A 153 3.58 -8.27 -2.34
N VAL A 154 3.12 -7.22 -3.04
CA VAL A 154 1.72 -7.02 -3.38
C VAL A 154 1.57 -6.49 -4.81
N VAL A 155 0.41 -6.75 -5.42
CA VAL A 155 -0.10 -5.98 -6.56
C VAL A 155 -1.50 -5.46 -6.23
N ARG A 156 -1.83 -4.27 -6.72
CA ARG A 156 -3.21 -3.81 -6.86
C ARG A 156 -3.64 -4.21 -8.27
N LEU A 157 -4.44 -5.27 -8.35
CA LEU A 157 -4.87 -5.88 -9.61
C LEU A 157 -6.21 -5.27 -10.00
N ILE A 158 -6.15 -4.42 -11.02
CA ILE A 158 -7.30 -3.72 -11.58
C ILE A 158 -8.25 -4.72 -12.23
N MET A 159 -9.49 -4.70 -11.76
CA MET A 159 -10.64 -5.31 -12.41
C MET A 159 -11.72 -4.27 -12.62
N THR A 160 -12.53 -4.44 -13.67
CA THR A 160 -13.54 -3.44 -14.06
C THR A 160 -14.94 -4.03 -13.97
N TRP A 161 -15.89 -3.28 -13.40
CA TRP A 161 -17.28 -3.71 -13.29
C TRP A 161 -17.89 -4.06 -14.66
N SER A 162 -17.46 -3.35 -15.72
CA SER A 162 -17.92 -3.59 -17.08
C SER A 162 -17.55 -4.96 -17.64
N ARG A 163 -16.41 -5.54 -17.22
CA ARG A 163 -16.08 -6.95 -17.53
C ARG A 163 -16.71 -7.94 -16.56
N ILE A 164 -16.99 -7.56 -15.32
CA ILE A 164 -17.65 -8.43 -14.33
C ILE A 164 -19.13 -8.63 -14.68
N GLU A 165 -19.82 -7.57 -15.11
CA GLU A 165 -21.25 -7.54 -15.42
C GLU A 165 -21.52 -6.80 -16.75
N PRO A 166 -21.05 -7.35 -17.89
CA PRO A 166 -21.14 -6.68 -19.20
C PRO A 166 -22.59 -6.42 -19.66
N GLN A 167 -23.55 -7.17 -19.14
CA GLN A 167 -24.98 -6.91 -19.28
C GLN A 167 -25.62 -7.05 -17.90
N ARG A 168 -26.57 -6.17 -17.56
CA ARG A 168 -27.24 -6.16 -16.26
C ARG A 168 -27.75 -7.55 -15.85
N GLY A 169 -27.28 -8.04 -14.70
CA GLY A 169 -27.58 -9.35 -14.13
C GLY A 169 -26.91 -10.55 -14.83
N VAL A 170 -25.99 -10.32 -15.76
CA VAL A 170 -25.22 -11.34 -16.49
C VAL A 170 -23.75 -11.20 -16.12
N PHE A 171 -23.30 -12.06 -15.21
CA PHE A 171 -21.94 -12.03 -14.69
C PHE A 171 -20.98 -12.90 -15.53
N ASP A 172 -19.79 -12.40 -15.83
CA ASP A 172 -18.81 -13.10 -16.66
C ASP A 172 -17.90 -14.04 -15.84
N GLN A 173 -18.16 -15.34 -15.95
CA GLN A 173 -17.36 -16.38 -15.32
C GLN A 173 -15.97 -16.56 -15.95
N ALA A 174 -15.81 -16.30 -17.25
CA ALA A 174 -14.53 -16.42 -17.92
C ALA A 174 -13.58 -15.29 -17.46
N TYR A 175 -14.10 -14.08 -17.24
CA TYR A 175 -13.32 -13.00 -16.66
C TYR A 175 -12.85 -13.29 -15.23
N LEU A 176 -13.68 -13.91 -14.39
CA LEU A 176 -13.23 -14.39 -13.08
C LEU A 176 -12.13 -15.46 -13.16
N ASP A 177 -12.11 -16.25 -14.23
CA ASP A 177 -11.05 -17.26 -14.44
C ASP A 177 -9.74 -16.62 -14.93
N GLU A 178 -9.79 -15.52 -15.71
CA GLU A 178 -8.61 -14.66 -16.01
C GLU A 178 -8.03 -14.05 -14.72
N ILE A 179 -8.88 -13.46 -13.87
CA ILE A 179 -8.45 -12.90 -12.57
C ILE A 179 -7.84 -14.01 -11.69
N ALA A 180 -8.46 -15.19 -11.67
CA ALA A 180 -7.94 -16.32 -10.89
C ALA A 180 -6.61 -16.86 -11.45
N GLU A 181 -6.37 -16.80 -12.76
CA GLU A 181 -5.06 -17.14 -13.33
C GLU A 181 -3.99 -16.13 -12.89
N ALA A 182 -4.29 -14.83 -12.93
CA ALA A 182 -3.40 -13.78 -12.42
C ALA A 182 -3.10 -13.93 -10.91
N VAL A 183 -4.10 -14.24 -10.09
CA VAL A 183 -3.92 -14.55 -8.65
C VAL A 183 -3.04 -15.80 -8.46
N ASN A 184 -3.17 -16.82 -9.30
CA ASN A 184 -2.31 -18.00 -9.26
C ASN A 184 -0.86 -17.68 -9.66
N TRP A 185 -0.62 -16.78 -10.62
CA TRP A 185 0.73 -16.29 -10.94
C TRP A 185 1.34 -15.50 -9.78
N ALA A 186 0.60 -14.56 -9.18
CA ALA A 186 1.03 -13.82 -8.00
C ALA A 186 1.43 -14.77 -6.85
N LYS A 187 0.57 -15.76 -6.57
CA LYS A 187 0.76 -16.79 -5.55
C LYS A 187 2.06 -17.60 -5.72
N LYS A 188 2.40 -18.00 -6.96
CA LYS A 188 3.66 -18.71 -7.26
C LYS A 188 4.91 -17.87 -6.98
N HIS A 189 4.78 -16.55 -6.99
CA HIS A 189 5.88 -15.59 -6.83
C HIS A 189 5.92 -14.92 -5.45
N ASP A 190 5.15 -15.42 -4.47
CA ASP A 190 5.02 -14.82 -3.13
C ASP A 190 4.60 -13.34 -3.19
N ILE A 191 3.57 -13.07 -3.99
CA ILE A 191 2.91 -11.77 -4.16
C ILE A 191 1.44 -11.91 -3.74
N GLY A 192 1.00 -11.05 -2.82
CA GLY A 192 -0.41 -10.86 -2.49
C GLY A 192 -1.14 -10.01 -3.53
N VAL A 193 -2.45 -10.19 -3.65
CA VAL A 193 -3.30 -9.46 -4.59
C VAL A 193 -4.37 -8.68 -3.83
N ILE A 194 -4.34 -7.36 -3.97
CA ILE A 194 -5.50 -6.51 -3.67
C ILE A 194 -6.33 -6.49 -4.95
N LEU A 195 -7.57 -6.99 -4.88
CA LEU A 195 -8.50 -6.92 -6.01
C LEU A 195 -9.19 -5.56 -5.98
N ASP A 196 -8.96 -4.75 -6.99
CA ASP A 196 -9.40 -3.36 -7.06
C ASP A 196 -10.51 -3.19 -8.11
N MET A 197 -11.68 -2.72 -7.66
CA MET A 197 -12.79 -2.36 -8.56
C MET A 197 -12.54 -0.98 -9.16
N HIS A 198 -11.69 -0.98 -10.18
CA HIS A 198 -11.18 0.24 -10.78
C HIS A 198 -12.24 0.96 -11.63
N GLN A 199 -12.09 2.27 -11.69
CA GLN A 199 -12.76 3.15 -12.64
C GLN A 199 -11.94 4.43 -12.78
N ASP A 200 -11.89 4.98 -13.98
CA ASP A 200 -11.56 6.38 -14.20
C ASP A 200 -12.75 7.08 -14.83
N ALA A 201 -13.11 8.26 -14.32
CA ALA A 201 -14.23 9.06 -14.84
C ALA A 201 -15.49 8.21 -15.18
N TRP A 202 -15.90 7.37 -14.23
CA TRP A 202 -17.03 6.43 -14.29
C TRP A 202 -16.88 5.20 -15.21
N GLY A 203 -16.48 5.32 -16.47
CA GLY A 203 -16.50 4.15 -17.38
C GLY A 203 -16.18 4.42 -18.86
N PRO A 204 -16.02 3.36 -19.68
CA PRO A 204 -15.71 3.49 -21.11
C PRO A 204 -16.79 4.22 -21.91
N ALA A 205 -18.05 4.15 -21.46
CA ALA A 205 -19.21 4.73 -22.16
C ALA A 205 -19.40 6.25 -21.97
N VAL A 206 -18.51 6.95 -21.23
CA VAL A 206 -18.60 8.42 -21.09
C VAL A 206 -17.95 9.18 -22.26
N ASN A 207 -17.42 8.45 -23.26
CA ASN A 207 -16.78 9.04 -24.44
C ASN A 207 -17.77 9.92 -25.23
N THR A 208 -17.29 11.04 -25.78
CA THR A 208 -18.11 11.89 -26.65
C THR A 208 -18.31 11.24 -28.02
N PRO A 209 -19.56 10.98 -28.46
CA PRO A 209 -19.82 10.38 -29.77
C PRO A 209 -19.38 11.28 -30.93
N ASP A 210 -18.92 10.67 -32.02
CA ASP A 210 -18.47 11.39 -33.22
C ASP A 210 -19.56 12.29 -33.81
N GLY A 211 -19.15 13.49 -34.24
CA GLY A 211 -20.07 14.51 -34.76
C GLY A 211 -20.80 15.34 -33.68
N THR A 212 -20.63 15.01 -32.40
CA THR A 212 -21.14 15.85 -31.30
C THR A 212 -20.39 17.19 -31.26
N VAL A 213 -21.13 18.30 -31.21
CA VAL A 213 -20.56 19.65 -31.08
C VAL A 213 -20.62 20.08 -29.62
N CYS A 214 -19.47 20.05 -28.94
CA CYS A 214 -19.38 20.56 -27.57
C CYS A 214 -19.52 22.10 -27.51
N PRO A 215 -20.04 22.64 -26.40
CA PRO A 215 -19.98 24.08 -26.12
C PRO A 215 -18.55 24.60 -26.17
N SER A 216 -18.34 25.86 -26.57
CA SER A 216 -17.00 26.42 -26.84
C SER A 216 -16.05 26.52 -25.63
N PHE A 217 -16.54 26.20 -24.42
CA PHE A 217 -15.78 26.17 -23.16
C PHE A 217 -15.56 24.72 -22.65
N MET A 218 -15.96 23.72 -23.43
CA MET A 218 -15.82 22.30 -23.16
C MET A 218 -15.14 21.60 -24.34
N LYS A 219 -14.61 20.40 -24.11
CA LYS A 219 -13.98 19.54 -25.12
C LYS A 219 -14.68 18.17 -25.18
N PRO A 220 -14.63 17.49 -26.33
CA PRO A 220 -15.00 16.09 -26.42
C PRO A 220 -14.15 15.24 -25.46
N ALA A 221 -14.79 14.36 -24.69
CA ALA A 221 -14.14 13.43 -23.78
C ALA A 221 -13.77 12.12 -24.47
N VAL A 222 -12.59 11.57 -24.16
CA VAL A 222 -12.33 10.13 -24.35
C VAL A 222 -13.16 9.33 -23.36
N GLY A 223 -13.42 8.06 -23.66
CA GLY A 223 -13.87 7.11 -22.66
C GLY A 223 -12.70 6.67 -21.78
N TRP A 224 -13.03 5.99 -20.68
CA TRP A 224 -12.08 5.51 -19.69
C TRP A 224 -12.37 4.03 -19.39
N ASP A 225 -12.42 3.63 -18.13
CA ASP A 225 -12.66 2.26 -17.67
C ASP A 225 -13.55 2.25 -16.42
N GLY A 226 -14.12 1.10 -16.07
CA GLY A 226 -14.92 0.94 -14.85
C GLY A 226 -16.32 0.42 -15.07
N ALA A 227 -17.34 1.28 -15.01
CA ALA A 227 -18.73 0.89 -15.04
C ALA A 227 -19.26 0.54 -16.46
N PRO A 228 -20.11 -0.49 -16.61
CA PRO A 228 -20.67 -0.88 -17.90
C PRO A 228 -21.61 0.17 -18.48
N ALA A 229 -21.72 0.21 -19.80
CA ALA A 229 -22.57 1.15 -20.53
C ALA A 229 -24.05 1.17 -20.09
N TRP A 230 -24.59 0.04 -19.59
CA TRP A 230 -25.97 -0.03 -19.09
C TRP A 230 -26.17 0.64 -17.72
N ALA A 231 -25.08 0.93 -17.00
CA ALA A 231 -25.07 1.65 -15.73
C ALA A 231 -24.77 3.15 -15.92
N THR A 232 -24.34 3.59 -17.10
CA THR A 232 -23.91 4.97 -17.38
C THR A 232 -25.06 5.90 -17.79
N ALA A 233 -25.15 7.06 -17.15
CA ALA A 233 -26.19 8.06 -17.37
C ALA A 233 -25.86 9.00 -18.55
N VAL A 234 -25.83 8.48 -19.79
CA VAL A 234 -25.75 9.31 -21.01
C VAL A 234 -27.14 9.54 -21.60
N THR A 235 -27.75 10.69 -21.29
CA THR A 235 -29.09 11.05 -21.79
C THR A 235 -29.08 11.87 -23.09
N ASP A 236 -28.01 12.63 -23.33
CA ASP A 236 -27.75 13.39 -24.56
C ASP A 236 -26.23 13.39 -24.82
N PRO A 237 -25.76 13.14 -26.06
CA PRO A 237 -24.33 13.17 -26.41
C PRO A 237 -23.58 14.40 -25.90
N VAL A 238 -24.20 15.59 -25.86
CA VAL A 238 -23.52 16.82 -25.42
C VAL A 238 -23.12 16.78 -23.92
N MET A 239 -23.73 15.92 -23.12
CA MET A 239 -23.45 15.81 -21.68
C MET A 239 -22.12 15.09 -21.38
N THR A 240 -21.57 14.38 -22.36
CA THR A 240 -20.23 13.77 -22.29
C THR A 240 -19.11 14.79 -22.40
N CYS A 241 -19.38 16.00 -22.93
CA CYS A 241 -18.39 17.05 -23.08
C CYS A 241 -17.83 17.46 -21.70
N ARG A 242 -16.50 17.50 -21.60
CA ARG A 242 -15.74 17.74 -20.36
C ARG A 242 -15.11 19.13 -20.33
N LEU A 243 -14.72 19.61 -19.15
CA LEU A 243 -13.81 20.75 -19.06
C LEU A 243 -12.41 20.36 -19.59
N GLU A 244 -11.70 21.32 -20.19
CA GLU A 244 -10.45 21.05 -20.93
C GLU A 244 -9.36 20.36 -20.07
N ASP A 245 -9.23 20.77 -18.81
CA ASP A 245 -8.19 20.29 -17.88
C ASP A 245 -8.68 19.24 -16.85
N SER A 246 -9.81 18.57 -17.08
CA SER A 246 -10.29 17.47 -16.20
C SER A 246 -11.08 16.41 -16.97
N ARG A 247 -10.86 15.14 -16.62
CA ARG A 247 -11.64 13.97 -17.11
C ARG A 247 -12.91 13.74 -16.29
N GLU A 248 -12.84 14.06 -15.00
CA GLU A 248 -13.87 13.88 -13.98
C GLU A 248 -15.07 14.82 -14.16
N VAL A 249 -14.84 16.01 -14.74
CA VAL A 249 -15.87 17.06 -14.84
C VAL A 249 -16.53 17.06 -16.23
N SER A 250 -17.47 16.14 -16.42
CA SER A 250 -18.53 16.18 -17.45
C SER A 250 -19.91 15.91 -16.83
N VAL A 251 -21.00 16.34 -17.47
CA VAL A 251 -22.35 16.13 -16.91
C VAL A 251 -22.70 14.64 -16.85
N ALA A 252 -22.27 13.85 -17.84
CA ALA A 252 -22.48 12.40 -17.88
C ALA A 252 -21.79 11.68 -16.72
N VAL A 253 -20.52 11.99 -16.42
CA VAL A 253 -19.78 11.41 -15.28
C VAL A 253 -20.48 11.75 -13.97
N GLN A 254 -20.74 13.04 -13.75
CA GLN A 254 -21.31 13.54 -12.50
C GLN A 254 -22.72 12.99 -12.23
N THR A 255 -23.52 12.81 -13.28
CA THR A 255 -24.88 12.24 -13.19
C THR A 255 -24.82 10.73 -12.98
N SER A 256 -23.86 10.02 -13.57
CA SER A 256 -23.72 8.56 -13.37
C SER A 256 -23.36 8.22 -11.92
N PHE A 257 -22.46 9.00 -11.31
CA PHE A 257 -22.17 8.89 -9.87
C PHE A 257 -23.37 9.29 -8.99
N GLU A 258 -24.13 10.33 -9.35
CA GLU A 258 -25.35 10.70 -8.63
C GLU A 258 -26.41 9.57 -8.68
N ASP A 259 -26.63 8.97 -9.83
CA ASP A 259 -27.54 7.84 -10.03
C ASP A 259 -27.07 6.60 -9.25
N PHE A 260 -25.76 6.35 -9.21
CA PHE A 260 -25.15 5.31 -8.38
C PHE A 260 -25.37 5.53 -6.89
N TYR A 261 -25.04 6.70 -6.33
CA TYR A 261 -25.19 6.94 -4.89
C TYR A 261 -26.65 6.91 -4.42
N ASN A 262 -27.59 7.33 -5.28
CA ASN A 262 -29.02 7.25 -4.99
C ASN A 262 -29.65 5.88 -5.30
N ASP A 263 -28.87 4.89 -5.76
CA ASP A 263 -29.32 3.58 -6.25
C ASP A 263 -30.45 3.66 -7.29
N LEU A 264 -30.41 4.67 -8.16
CA LEU A 264 -31.41 4.87 -9.20
C LEU A 264 -31.41 3.65 -10.12
N ASN A 265 -32.60 3.12 -10.42
CA ASN A 265 -32.75 1.88 -11.20
C ASN A 265 -31.96 0.68 -10.64
N GLY A 266 -31.62 0.67 -9.34
CA GLY A 266 -30.88 -0.42 -8.70
C GLY A 266 -29.40 -0.54 -9.11
N ILE A 267 -28.80 0.52 -9.65
CA ILE A 267 -27.40 0.52 -10.16
C ILE A 267 -26.39 0.11 -9.06
N GLN A 268 -26.49 0.66 -7.85
CA GLN A 268 -25.63 0.28 -6.72
C GLN A 268 -25.98 -1.13 -6.22
N GLY A 269 -27.24 -1.53 -6.33
CA GLY A 269 -27.69 -2.90 -6.05
C GLY A 269 -27.05 -3.96 -6.95
N GLU A 270 -26.81 -3.66 -8.23
CA GLU A 270 -26.08 -4.56 -9.13
C GLU A 270 -24.55 -4.52 -8.87
N PHE A 271 -23.98 -3.34 -8.59
CA PHE A 271 -22.58 -3.21 -8.17
C PHE A 271 -22.24 -4.07 -6.94
N VAL A 272 -23.12 -4.07 -5.92
CA VAL A 272 -22.98 -4.95 -4.75
C VAL A 272 -23.00 -6.43 -5.15
N LYS A 273 -23.88 -6.86 -6.07
CA LYS A 273 -23.90 -8.26 -6.55
C LYS A 273 -22.67 -8.62 -7.36
N SER A 274 -22.13 -7.69 -8.15
CA SER A 274 -20.86 -7.85 -8.87
C SER A 274 -19.72 -8.11 -7.89
N TRP A 275 -19.66 -7.35 -6.79
CA TRP A 275 -18.75 -7.63 -5.68
C TRP A 275 -19.00 -9.00 -5.03
N GLU A 276 -20.25 -9.36 -4.70
CA GLU A 276 -20.54 -10.69 -4.15
C GLU A 276 -20.13 -11.84 -5.10
N PHE A 277 -20.20 -11.64 -6.41
CA PHE A 277 -19.80 -12.61 -7.43
C PHE A 277 -18.27 -12.82 -7.43
N VAL A 278 -17.49 -11.73 -7.41
CA VAL A 278 -16.03 -11.78 -7.22
C VAL A 278 -15.68 -12.44 -5.89
N VAL A 279 -16.26 -11.99 -4.78
CA VAL A 279 -15.92 -12.47 -3.43
C VAL A 279 -16.18 -13.96 -3.27
N ARG A 280 -17.29 -14.50 -3.80
CA ARG A 280 -17.56 -15.95 -3.76
C ARG A 280 -16.51 -16.79 -4.48
N ARG A 281 -15.80 -16.24 -5.47
CA ARG A 281 -14.71 -16.93 -6.20
C ARG A 281 -13.41 -16.97 -5.41
N PHE A 282 -13.17 -15.98 -4.54
CA PHE A 282 -11.90 -15.78 -3.83
C PHE A 282 -11.97 -15.94 -2.31
N ALA A 283 -13.15 -16.17 -1.73
CA ALA A 283 -13.38 -16.29 -0.29
C ALA A 283 -12.44 -17.27 0.47
N THR A 284 -11.81 -18.22 -0.23
CA THR A 284 -10.89 -19.21 0.34
C THR A 284 -9.43 -19.04 -0.09
N GLU A 285 -9.07 -18.00 -0.85
CA GLU A 285 -7.76 -17.85 -1.48
C GLU A 285 -6.88 -16.81 -0.77
N PRO A 286 -5.94 -17.22 0.10
CA PRO A 286 -5.10 -16.29 0.87
C PRO A 286 -4.07 -15.52 0.05
N ALA A 287 -3.87 -15.84 -1.24
CA ALA A 287 -3.12 -14.96 -2.13
C ALA A 287 -3.90 -13.68 -2.46
N VAL A 288 -5.23 -13.66 -2.37
CA VAL A 288 -5.97 -12.41 -2.27
C VAL A 288 -5.79 -11.90 -0.85
N VAL A 289 -5.22 -10.71 -0.70
CA VAL A 289 -4.96 -10.11 0.63
C VAL A 289 -6.06 -9.14 1.04
N GLY A 290 -6.79 -8.58 0.07
CA GLY A 290 -7.97 -7.77 0.32
C GLY A 290 -8.71 -7.31 -0.94
N TYR A 291 -9.74 -6.51 -0.69
CA TYR A 291 -10.64 -5.94 -1.70
C TYR A 291 -10.61 -4.41 -1.61
N ASP A 292 -10.27 -3.72 -2.69
CA ASP A 292 -10.33 -2.25 -2.79
C ASP A 292 -11.64 -1.84 -3.44
N LEU A 293 -12.53 -1.22 -2.67
CA LEU A 293 -13.97 -1.26 -2.90
C LEU A 293 -14.45 -0.51 -4.15
N LEU A 294 -13.80 0.61 -4.46
CA LEU A 294 -14.08 1.47 -5.61
C LEU A 294 -12.94 2.48 -5.75
N ASN A 295 -12.21 2.44 -6.87
CA ASN A 295 -11.16 3.41 -7.18
C ASN A 295 -11.69 4.85 -7.25
N GLU A 296 -10.90 5.80 -6.73
CA GLU A 296 -11.10 7.26 -6.76
C GLU A 296 -12.56 7.73 -6.79
N PRO A 297 -13.39 7.44 -5.75
CA PRO A 297 -14.83 7.68 -5.81
C PRO A 297 -15.15 9.15 -6.06
N ASN A 298 -15.79 9.43 -7.20
CA ASN A 298 -16.16 10.80 -7.55
C ASN A 298 -17.34 11.27 -6.67
N PRO A 299 -17.42 12.55 -6.24
CA PRO A 299 -18.56 13.05 -5.45
C PRO A 299 -19.89 13.08 -6.20
N GLY A 300 -19.88 13.08 -7.54
CA GLY A 300 -21.08 13.36 -8.33
C GLY A 300 -21.60 14.79 -8.08
N LEU A 301 -22.89 15.01 -8.32
CA LEU A 301 -23.49 16.36 -8.24
C LEU A 301 -23.53 16.98 -6.83
N ALA A 302 -23.20 16.22 -5.78
CA ALA A 302 -23.15 16.70 -4.40
C ALA A 302 -21.70 16.83 -3.91
N VAL A 303 -21.12 18.03 -3.99
CA VAL A 303 -19.73 18.29 -3.53
C VAL A 303 -19.70 18.78 -2.08
N GLY A 304 -18.86 18.14 -1.25
CA GLY A 304 -18.66 18.44 0.17
C GLY A 304 -19.77 17.91 1.08
N PHE A 305 -19.38 17.42 2.27
CA PHE A 305 -20.15 16.74 3.33
C PHE A 305 -21.15 15.64 2.89
N ASN A 306 -22.11 15.98 2.04
CA ASN A 306 -23.06 15.04 1.45
C ASN A 306 -22.38 13.95 0.61
N ASP A 307 -21.23 14.24 -0.03
CA ASP A 307 -20.39 13.24 -0.69
C ASP A 307 -19.85 12.21 0.32
N TYR A 308 -19.22 12.66 1.40
CA TYR A 308 -18.68 11.78 2.45
C TYR A 308 -19.78 10.93 3.07
N VAL A 309 -20.99 11.47 3.26
CA VAL A 309 -22.15 10.75 3.77
C VAL A 309 -22.62 9.66 2.81
N ARG A 310 -22.72 9.97 1.51
CA ARG A 310 -23.15 9.00 0.48
C ARG A 310 -22.13 7.91 0.22
N LEU A 311 -20.84 8.27 0.20
CA LEU A 311 -19.75 7.32 0.06
C LEU A 311 -19.67 6.37 1.27
N GLY A 312 -19.81 6.91 2.49
CA GLY A 312 -19.89 6.09 3.70
C GLY A 312 -21.11 5.17 3.73
N GLN A 313 -22.28 5.63 3.25
CA GLN A 313 -23.48 4.79 3.10
C GLN A 313 -23.31 3.67 2.05
N MET A 314 -22.59 3.93 0.96
CA MET A 314 -22.26 2.91 -0.05
C MET A 314 -21.37 1.83 0.56
N TYR A 315 -20.34 2.21 1.33
CA TYR A 315 -19.49 1.26 2.04
C TYR A 315 -20.23 0.51 3.18
N ASP A 316 -21.10 1.17 3.95
CA ASP A 316 -21.94 0.54 4.99
C ASP A 316 -22.86 -0.54 4.41
N ARG A 317 -23.31 -0.36 3.15
CA ARG A 317 -24.06 -1.38 2.40
C ARG A 317 -23.17 -2.50 1.85
N LEU A 318 -22.01 -2.14 1.30
CA LEU A 318 -21.14 -3.06 0.56
C LEU A 318 -20.36 -4.01 1.48
N VAL A 319 -19.78 -3.51 2.57
CA VAL A 319 -18.94 -4.33 3.47
C VAL A 319 -19.72 -5.52 4.08
N PRO A 320 -20.95 -5.37 4.60
CA PRO A 320 -21.74 -6.51 5.07
C PRO A 320 -22.10 -7.52 3.97
N ALA A 321 -22.30 -7.06 2.72
CA ALA A 321 -22.54 -7.95 1.58
C ALA A 321 -21.30 -8.77 1.21
N ILE A 322 -20.12 -8.16 1.24
CA ILE A 322 -18.83 -8.86 1.12
C ILE A 322 -18.70 -9.91 2.22
N ARG A 323 -18.92 -9.56 3.50
CA ARG A 323 -18.84 -10.53 4.61
C ARG A 323 -19.85 -11.68 4.48
N ALA A 324 -21.06 -11.39 4.01
CA ALA A 324 -22.06 -12.40 3.73
C ALA A 324 -21.66 -13.33 2.56
N ALA A 325 -21.03 -12.78 1.51
CA ALA A 325 -20.51 -13.55 0.39
C ALA A 325 -19.34 -14.45 0.81
N GLU A 326 -18.38 -13.95 1.59
CA GLU A 326 -17.27 -14.74 2.18
C GLU A 326 -17.81 -15.90 3.02
N ALA A 327 -18.74 -15.61 3.95
CA ALA A 327 -19.34 -16.59 4.83
C ALA A 327 -20.26 -17.60 4.11
N SER A 328 -20.70 -17.30 2.89
CA SER A 328 -21.50 -18.24 2.07
C SER A 328 -20.67 -19.37 1.47
N VAL A 329 -19.34 -19.24 1.44
CA VAL A 329 -18.41 -20.23 0.87
C VAL A 329 -17.83 -21.11 2.00
N PRO A 330 -17.96 -22.45 1.94
CA PRO A 330 -17.36 -23.33 2.95
C PRO A 330 -15.83 -23.19 3.04
N GLY A 331 -15.33 -22.88 4.23
CA GLY A 331 -13.91 -22.61 4.46
C GLY A 331 -13.49 -21.16 4.15
N GLY A 332 -14.45 -20.30 3.75
CA GLY A 332 -14.22 -18.88 3.55
C GLY A 332 -13.76 -18.17 4.82
N PHE A 333 -13.00 -17.10 4.66
CA PHE A 333 -12.53 -16.23 5.74
C PHE A 333 -12.65 -14.76 5.33
N SER A 334 -12.57 -13.86 6.30
CA SER A 334 -12.67 -12.43 6.04
C SER A 334 -11.33 -11.82 5.65
N HIS A 335 -11.26 -11.32 4.42
CA HIS A 335 -10.13 -10.60 3.85
C HIS A 335 -10.13 -9.14 4.34
N THR A 336 -8.98 -8.46 4.26
CA THR A 336 -8.95 -7.02 4.53
C THR A 336 -9.78 -6.27 3.47
N VAL A 337 -10.42 -5.18 3.89
CA VAL A 337 -11.19 -4.31 2.99
C VAL A 337 -10.53 -2.94 2.94
N TYR A 338 -10.01 -2.60 1.78
CA TYR A 338 -9.43 -1.30 1.47
C TYR A 338 -10.56 -0.35 1.07
N PHE A 339 -10.66 0.81 1.71
CA PHE A 339 -11.69 1.80 1.40
C PHE A 339 -11.06 3.17 1.13
N GLU A 340 -11.40 3.71 -0.03
CA GLU A 340 -10.86 4.99 -0.47
C GLU A 340 -11.69 6.18 0.03
N PRO A 341 -11.06 7.32 0.32
CA PRO A 341 -11.75 8.60 0.36
C PRO A 341 -12.15 9.04 -1.06
N GLY A 342 -13.15 9.92 -1.21
CA GLY A 342 -13.54 10.39 -2.54
C GLY A 342 -12.45 11.23 -3.21
N VAL A 343 -12.29 11.15 -4.53
CA VAL A 343 -11.15 11.69 -5.34
C VAL A 343 -10.74 13.14 -5.02
N VAL A 344 -11.68 13.97 -4.54
CA VAL A 344 -11.41 15.34 -4.08
C VAL A 344 -10.40 15.37 -2.93
N SER A 345 -10.23 14.30 -2.15
CA SER A 345 -9.23 14.20 -1.08
C SER A 345 -7.81 14.00 -1.58
N SER A 346 -7.62 13.36 -2.75
CA SER A 346 -6.33 13.27 -3.46
C SER A 346 -5.83 14.65 -3.92
N ILE A 347 -6.73 15.65 -3.91
CA ILE A 347 -6.54 17.03 -4.35
C ILE A 347 -6.50 18.01 -3.16
N LEU A 348 -7.41 17.86 -2.18
CA LEU A 348 -7.57 18.75 -1.03
C LEU A 348 -7.65 17.99 0.31
N PRO A 349 -6.98 18.47 1.39
CA PRO A 349 -7.09 17.87 2.71
C PRO A 349 -8.51 18.06 3.28
N THR A 350 -9.35 17.04 3.08
CA THR A 350 -10.76 17.02 3.43
C THR A 350 -11.09 15.83 4.35
N PRO A 351 -12.20 15.87 5.10
CA PRO A 351 -12.66 14.71 5.88
C PRO A 351 -12.98 13.55 4.93
N GLY A 352 -12.67 12.32 5.33
CA GLY A 352 -13.05 11.12 4.58
C GLY A 352 -14.54 10.74 4.77
N PRO A 353 -14.95 9.54 4.30
CA PRO A 353 -16.31 9.01 4.42
C PRO A 353 -16.90 9.06 5.84
N ALA A 354 -18.21 9.30 5.93
CA ALA A 354 -18.98 9.38 7.19
C ALA A 354 -20.42 8.87 6.96
N THR A 355 -21.27 8.76 7.99
CA THR A 355 -22.68 8.32 7.85
C THR A 355 -23.73 9.38 8.14
N GLY A 356 -23.33 10.61 8.44
CA GLY A 356 -24.25 11.74 8.63
C GLY A 356 -25.15 11.65 9.87
N SER A 357 -25.00 10.62 10.71
CA SER A 357 -25.71 10.48 11.98
C SER A 357 -25.17 11.44 13.04
N ALA A 358 -25.51 12.71 12.90
CA ALA A 358 -25.58 13.61 14.05
C ALA A 358 -26.76 13.17 14.93
N ASP A 359 -26.47 12.38 15.96
CA ASP A 359 -27.48 11.83 16.86
C ASP A 359 -28.28 12.98 17.53
N SER A 360 -29.52 13.15 17.09
CA SER A 360 -30.39 14.25 17.48
C SER A 360 -31.28 13.89 18.67
N SER A 361 -30.77 13.05 19.59
CA SER A 361 -31.49 12.66 20.80
C SER A 361 -30.64 12.48 22.07
N GLY A 362 -30.12 13.59 22.59
CA GLY A 362 -30.26 13.90 24.03
C GLY A 362 -29.41 13.16 25.08
N SER A 363 -28.71 14.00 25.85
CA SER A 363 -28.28 13.77 27.26
C SER A 363 -26.99 12.97 27.49
N ALA A 364 -26.06 13.63 28.19
CA ALA A 364 -24.86 12.99 28.71
C ALA A 364 -25.21 12.05 29.89
N GLY A 365 -24.75 10.80 29.86
CA GLY A 365 -24.91 9.91 31.00
C GLY A 365 -24.35 8.49 30.83
N SER A 366 -23.41 8.13 31.70
CA SER A 366 -23.06 6.77 32.11
C SER A 366 -22.30 5.84 31.14
N THR A 367 -21.04 5.63 31.48
CA THR A 367 -20.22 4.42 31.27
C THR A 367 -20.95 3.14 30.82
N GLY A 368 -20.56 2.60 29.66
CA GLY A 368 -20.89 1.25 29.20
C GLY A 368 -19.94 0.84 28.06
N SER A 369 -19.33 -0.34 28.17
CA SER A 369 -18.38 -0.84 27.15
C SER A 369 -19.12 -1.49 25.98
N ALA A 370 -19.00 -0.89 24.80
CA ALA A 370 -19.29 -1.51 23.51
C ALA A 370 -18.40 -0.85 22.44
N SER A 371 -17.69 -1.66 21.66
CA SER A 371 -16.66 -1.20 20.71
C SER A 371 -17.23 -0.78 19.37
N SER A 372 -17.87 0.39 19.31
CA SER A 372 -18.15 1.10 18.06
C SER A 372 -16.95 1.97 17.69
N GLY A 373 -16.33 1.74 16.53
CA GLY A 373 -15.19 2.51 16.03
C GLY A 373 -15.52 4.00 15.79
N PRO A 374 -14.53 4.92 15.78
CA PRO A 374 -14.78 6.34 16.00
C PRO A 374 -15.39 7.10 14.80
N SER A 375 -15.62 6.42 13.67
CA SER A 375 -16.13 6.98 12.41
C SER A 375 -17.59 6.67 12.11
N GLY A 376 -18.16 5.62 12.72
CA GLY A 376 -19.57 5.25 12.59
C GLY A 376 -20.07 4.84 11.20
N PHE A 377 -19.18 4.54 10.23
CA PHE A 377 -19.59 4.14 8.87
C PHE A 377 -19.70 2.63 8.63
N THR A 378 -19.14 1.81 9.51
CA THR A 378 -19.33 0.36 9.54
C THR A 378 -18.91 -0.17 10.91
N SER A 379 -19.32 -1.40 11.24
CA SER A 379 -18.88 -2.13 12.43
C SER A 379 -17.75 -3.14 12.14
N ASP A 380 -17.31 -3.25 10.88
CA ASP A 380 -16.20 -4.12 10.50
C ASP A 380 -14.87 -3.58 11.05
N SER A 381 -14.06 -4.46 11.63
CA SER A 381 -12.73 -4.10 12.13
C SER A 381 -11.61 -4.37 11.12
N ASN A 382 -11.86 -5.19 10.09
CA ASN A 382 -10.87 -5.69 9.16
C ASN A 382 -10.73 -4.78 7.91
N LEU A 383 -10.58 -3.49 8.18
CA LEU A 383 -10.53 -2.40 7.21
C LEU A 383 -9.10 -1.87 7.07
N VAL A 384 -8.78 -1.27 5.92
CA VAL A 384 -7.58 -0.47 5.67
C VAL A 384 -7.99 0.82 4.96
N TYR A 385 -7.56 1.98 5.45
CA TYR A 385 -7.80 3.25 4.75
C TYR A 385 -6.87 3.37 3.54
N ALA A 386 -7.42 3.60 2.35
CA ALA A 386 -6.68 3.53 1.08
C ALA A 386 -6.65 4.88 0.33
N PRO A 387 -5.94 5.92 0.80
CA PRO A 387 -5.81 7.18 0.07
C PRO A 387 -4.77 7.10 -1.06
N HIS A 388 -4.91 7.96 -2.06
CA HIS A 388 -3.89 8.16 -3.10
C HIS A 388 -3.03 9.38 -2.77
N ILE A 389 -1.72 9.18 -2.60
CA ILE A 389 -0.81 10.24 -2.12
C ILE A 389 0.00 10.81 -3.30
N TYR A 390 -0.68 11.59 -4.14
CA TYR A 390 -0.09 12.22 -5.34
C TYR A 390 0.59 13.59 -5.09
N ASN A 391 0.78 13.98 -3.83
CA ASN A 391 1.38 15.27 -3.45
C ASN A 391 2.75 15.52 -4.14
N GLU A 392 2.94 16.73 -4.68
CA GLU A 392 4.12 17.13 -5.49
C GLU A 392 4.35 16.35 -6.80
N SER A 393 3.47 15.41 -7.15
CA SER A 393 3.45 14.73 -8.44
C SER A 393 2.42 15.36 -9.38
N LEU A 394 1.14 15.35 -9.00
CA LEU A 394 0.06 15.89 -9.82
C LEU A 394 -0.22 17.37 -9.51
N PRO A 395 -0.54 18.23 -10.50
CA PRO A 395 -0.73 19.67 -10.30
C PRO A 395 -1.84 20.04 -9.31
N LEU A 396 -2.82 19.14 -9.13
CA LEU A 396 -3.97 19.33 -8.25
C LEU A 396 -3.74 18.78 -6.84
N ALA A 397 -2.71 17.96 -6.59
CA ALA A 397 -2.44 17.37 -5.27
C ALA A 397 -1.72 18.37 -4.34
N ILE A 398 -2.49 19.23 -3.67
CA ILE A 398 -1.96 20.36 -2.89
C ILE A 398 -1.30 19.90 -1.58
N GLY A 399 -0.08 20.37 -1.33
CA GLY A 399 0.70 20.12 -0.11
C GLY A 399 2.00 19.38 -0.39
N THR A 400 2.82 19.18 0.64
CA THR A 400 4.05 18.37 0.51
C THR A 400 3.76 16.89 0.64
N ILE A 401 4.69 16.05 0.19
CA ILE A 401 4.62 14.59 0.39
C ILE A 401 4.37 14.24 1.86
N GLU A 402 5.14 14.84 2.78
CA GLU A 402 5.03 14.58 4.22
C GLU A 402 3.69 15.06 4.81
N GLN A 403 3.11 16.13 4.26
CA GLN A 403 1.76 16.60 4.60
C GLN A 403 0.71 15.57 4.17
N GLY A 404 0.85 14.96 2.98
CA GLY A 404 -0.01 13.88 2.49
C GLY A 404 -0.06 12.70 3.44
N PHE A 405 1.10 12.17 3.83
CA PHE A 405 1.22 11.09 4.81
C PHE A 405 0.64 11.46 6.19
N ALA A 406 0.92 12.67 6.69
CA ALA A 406 0.38 13.13 7.96
C ALA A 406 -1.16 13.24 7.96
N ASN A 407 -1.74 13.66 6.83
CA ASN A 407 -3.18 13.67 6.64
C ASN A 407 -3.76 12.26 6.55
N ALA A 408 -3.09 11.35 5.84
CA ALA A 408 -3.47 9.94 5.72
C ALA A 408 -3.49 9.23 7.07
N GLN A 409 -2.41 9.33 7.86
CA GLN A 409 -2.34 8.78 9.22
C GLN A 409 -3.46 9.35 10.08
N LYS A 410 -3.65 10.68 10.10
CA LYS A 410 -4.70 11.31 10.89
C LYS A 410 -6.11 10.84 10.51
N ALA A 411 -6.36 10.60 9.22
CA ALA A 411 -7.64 10.03 8.77
C ALA A 411 -7.79 8.59 9.30
N ALA A 412 -6.78 7.75 9.10
CA ALA A 412 -6.72 6.37 9.56
C ALA A 412 -6.93 6.24 11.09
N ASP A 413 -6.32 7.12 11.88
CA ASP A 413 -6.51 7.22 13.33
C ASP A 413 -7.98 7.47 13.72
N ASN A 414 -8.70 8.32 12.98
CA ASN A 414 -10.13 8.57 13.22
C ASN A 414 -11.01 7.36 12.85
N TYR A 415 -10.56 6.54 11.90
CA TYR A 415 -11.23 5.29 11.54
C TYR A 415 -10.83 4.11 12.45
N GLY A 416 -9.72 4.21 13.18
CA GLY A 416 -9.17 3.12 14.01
C GLY A 416 -8.51 2.01 13.19
N THR A 417 -7.94 2.35 12.04
CA THR A 417 -7.46 1.43 10.99
C THR A 417 -6.02 1.79 10.56
N PRO A 418 -5.19 0.84 10.07
CA PRO A 418 -3.98 1.19 9.32
C PRO A 418 -4.35 1.90 8.01
N PHE A 419 -3.38 2.57 7.38
CA PHE A 419 -3.52 3.02 6.00
C PHE A 419 -2.49 2.39 5.06
N PHE A 420 -2.81 2.43 3.77
CA PHE A 420 -2.02 1.93 2.67
C PHE A 420 -2.18 2.92 1.51
N SER A 421 -1.11 3.36 0.85
CA SER A 421 -1.28 4.26 -0.31
C SER A 421 -1.73 3.43 -1.51
N GLY A 422 -3.04 3.42 -1.80
CA GLY A 422 -3.62 2.64 -2.91
C GLY A 422 -2.83 2.86 -4.19
N GLU A 423 -2.63 4.14 -4.53
CA GLU A 423 -1.76 4.60 -5.59
C GLU A 423 -0.82 5.73 -5.15
N TRP A 424 0.29 5.82 -5.87
CA TRP A 424 1.19 6.97 -5.94
C TRP A 424 2.15 6.79 -7.12
N GLY A 425 2.72 7.88 -7.63
CA GLY A 425 3.68 7.81 -8.74
C GLY A 425 4.25 9.18 -9.10
N PHE A 426 5.30 9.21 -9.92
CA PHE A 426 5.89 10.44 -10.46
C PHE A 426 6.08 10.31 -11.97
N PHE A 427 5.59 11.31 -12.71
CA PHE A 427 5.39 11.24 -14.17
C PHE A 427 6.17 12.32 -14.94
N GLY A 428 7.14 12.96 -14.29
CA GLY A 428 8.02 13.96 -14.89
C GLY A 428 9.31 13.34 -15.43
N LYS A 429 10.42 14.05 -15.25
CA LYS A 429 11.75 13.55 -15.64
C LYS A 429 12.37 12.79 -14.48
N PRO A 430 12.92 11.58 -14.67
CA PRO A 430 13.50 10.78 -13.58
C PRO A 430 14.53 11.53 -12.71
N ALA A 431 15.34 12.41 -13.30
CA ALA A 431 16.31 13.22 -12.55
C ALA A 431 15.69 14.31 -11.65
N ASP A 432 14.53 14.85 -12.04
CA ASP A 432 13.78 15.87 -11.29
C ASP A 432 12.88 15.23 -10.23
N ASP A 433 12.42 13.99 -10.47
CA ASP A 433 11.53 13.24 -9.57
C ASP A 433 12.28 12.34 -8.57
N ALA A 434 13.51 11.90 -8.83
CA ALA A 434 14.29 11.09 -7.88
C ALA A 434 14.42 11.70 -6.47
N PRO A 435 14.61 13.03 -6.29
CA PRO A 435 14.58 13.65 -4.96
C PRO A 435 13.21 13.62 -4.28
N LYS A 436 12.11 13.66 -5.04
CA LYS A 436 10.74 13.52 -4.51
C LYS A 436 10.47 12.07 -4.10
N LEU A 437 10.83 11.13 -4.96
CA LEU A 437 10.73 9.69 -4.71
C LEU A 437 11.54 9.27 -3.47
N ALA A 438 12.74 9.84 -3.26
CA ALA A 438 13.52 9.60 -2.05
C ALA A 438 12.80 10.08 -0.77
N ARG A 439 12.10 11.22 -0.83
CA ARG A 439 11.25 11.72 0.27
C ARG A 439 10.01 10.85 0.48
N TYR A 440 9.37 10.39 -0.59
CA TYR A 440 8.23 9.48 -0.53
C TYR A 440 8.64 8.14 0.12
N ALA A 441 9.74 7.55 -0.31
CA ALA A 441 10.32 6.35 0.28
C ALA A 441 10.64 6.52 1.77
N ALA A 442 11.26 7.64 2.15
CA ALA A 442 11.51 7.96 3.55
C ALA A 442 10.22 8.18 4.36
N ALA A 443 9.15 8.66 3.73
CA ALA A 443 7.83 8.78 4.36
C ALA A 443 7.15 7.41 4.55
N GLU A 444 7.17 6.52 3.57
CA GLU A 444 6.72 5.12 3.74
C GLU A 444 7.44 4.44 4.91
N ASP A 445 8.78 4.54 4.95
CA ASP A 445 9.60 3.98 6.02
C ASP A 445 9.26 4.65 7.38
N SER A 446 9.05 5.98 7.38
CA SER A 446 8.74 6.77 8.59
C SER A 446 7.27 6.66 9.07
N TYR A 447 6.36 6.10 8.29
CA TYR A 447 5.03 5.70 8.78
C TYR A 447 4.90 4.18 8.95
N ARG A 448 5.94 3.41 8.60
CA ARG A 448 5.97 1.94 8.59
C ARG A 448 4.85 1.32 7.73
N ILE A 449 4.48 2.04 6.67
CA ILE A 449 3.46 1.64 5.68
C ILE A 449 4.12 1.33 4.33
N GLY A 450 3.28 0.93 3.38
CA GLY A 450 3.61 0.96 1.96
C GLY A 450 2.38 1.28 1.11
N GLY A 451 2.51 1.03 -0.18
CA GLY A 451 1.48 1.31 -1.17
C GLY A 451 1.78 0.63 -2.49
N THR A 452 1.04 0.98 -3.54
CA THR A 452 1.39 0.54 -4.90
C THR A 452 1.74 1.70 -5.84
N TRP A 453 2.85 1.53 -6.56
CA TRP A 453 3.30 2.45 -7.59
C TRP A 453 2.38 2.38 -8.82
N TRP A 454 1.92 3.53 -9.32
CA TRP A 454 1.23 3.67 -10.60
C TRP A 454 2.23 3.88 -11.74
N GLN A 455 2.45 2.95 -12.66
CA GLN A 455 1.93 1.57 -12.74
C GLN A 455 2.96 0.60 -13.36
N TRP A 456 2.65 -0.70 -13.39
CA TRP A 456 3.54 -1.73 -13.92
C TRP A 456 3.78 -1.60 -15.43
N LYS A 457 2.70 -1.56 -16.22
CA LYS A 457 2.68 -1.37 -17.67
C LYS A 457 1.56 -0.39 -18.03
N GLN A 458 1.78 0.43 -19.05
CA GLN A 458 0.78 1.34 -19.63
C GLN A 458 0.86 1.24 -21.16
N ALA A 459 -0.20 0.78 -21.82
CA ALA A 459 -0.17 0.54 -23.26
C ALA A 459 -0.19 1.84 -24.08
N CYS A 460 0.33 1.82 -25.31
CA CYS A 460 0.27 2.98 -26.20
C CYS A 460 -1.16 3.53 -26.41
N GLY A 461 -2.18 2.67 -26.52
CA GLY A 461 -3.58 3.06 -26.70
C GLY A 461 -4.36 3.35 -25.41
N ASP A 462 -3.71 3.35 -24.25
CA ASP A 462 -4.33 3.67 -22.95
C ASP A 462 -4.89 5.11 -22.95
N PRO A 463 -6.13 5.36 -22.46
CA PRO A 463 -6.72 6.70 -22.35
C PRO A 463 -5.81 7.76 -21.71
N HIS A 464 -4.92 7.37 -20.79
CA HIS A 464 -3.94 8.25 -20.16
C HIS A 464 -2.93 8.85 -21.14
N ASN A 465 -2.58 8.13 -22.21
CA ASN A 465 -1.71 8.61 -23.28
C ASN A 465 -2.47 9.45 -24.32
N ILE A 466 -3.78 9.25 -24.43
CA ILE A 466 -4.63 9.90 -25.44
C ILE A 466 -5.13 11.25 -24.92
N GLN A 467 -5.81 11.28 -23.77
CA GLN A 467 -6.42 12.45 -23.08
C GLN A 467 -7.48 13.24 -23.88
N VAL A 468 -7.27 13.46 -25.17
CA VAL A 468 -8.05 14.31 -26.07
C VAL A 468 -8.52 13.47 -27.26
N ARG A 469 -9.83 13.53 -27.56
CA ARG A 469 -10.44 12.81 -28.70
C ARG A 469 -9.73 13.13 -30.02
N GLY A 470 -9.39 12.10 -30.77
CA GLY A 470 -8.71 12.17 -32.06
C GLY A 470 -7.24 12.57 -32.01
N GLU A 471 -6.65 12.90 -30.86
CA GLU A 471 -5.22 13.14 -30.74
C GLU A 471 -4.50 11.80 -30.52
N ARG A 472 -3.71 11.39 -31.51
CA ARG A 472 -2.99 10.11 -31.46
C ARG A 472 -1.69 10.25 -30.68
N PRO A 473 -1.40 9.36 -29.71
CA PRO A 473 -0.14 9.39 -28.97
C PRO A 473 1.06 9.04 -29.86
N ASP A 474 2.23 9.58 -29.51
CA ASP A 474 3.50 9.38 -30.23
C ASP A 474 4.19 8.09 -29.77
N CYS A 475 3.58 6.94 -30.10
CA CYS A 475 4.07 5.59 -29.82
C CYS A 475 3.56 4.57 -30.85
N GLN A 476 4.15 3.38 -30.86
CA GLN A 476 3.78 2.26 -31.72
C GLN A 476 2.94 1.20 -30.97
N ALA A 477 2.19 0.40 -31.72
CA ALA A 477 1.48 -0.75 -31.16
C ALA A 477 2.46 -1.75 -30.50
N GLY A 478 2.16 -2.15 -29.27
CA GLY A 478 3.03 -3.00 -28.45
C GLY A 478 4.14 -2.26 -27.67
N GLU A 479 4.34 -0.96 -27.89
CA GLU A 479 5.14 -0.12 -26.99
C GLU A 479 4.33 0.19 -25.71
N PHE A 480 5.03 0.28 -24.58
CA PHE A 480 4.42 0.55 -23.28
C PHE A 480 5.33 1.37 -22.36
N GLY A 481 4.71 2.19 -21.51
CA GLY A 481 5.35 2.85 -20.38
C GLY A 481 5.16 2.05 -19.07
N GLY A 482 5.64 2.59 -17.95
CA GLY A 482 5.51 1.96 -16.63
C GLY A 482 6.77 1.21 -16.16
N LEU A 483 6.75 0.75 -14.92
CA LEU A 483 7.94 0.24 -14.20
C LEU A 483 8.57 -1.03 -14.80
N ALA A 484 7.81 -1.79 -15.60
CA ALA A 484 8.33 -2.91 -16.38
C ALA A 484 9.33 -2.46 -17.46
N GLY A 485 9.14 -1.27 -18.03
CA GLY A 485 9.94 -0.71 -19.12
C GLY A 485 11.08 0.23 -18.68
N PHE A 486 11.28 0.44 -17.37
CA PHE A 486 12.33 1.33 -16.87
C PHE A 486 13.73 0.81 -17.26
N PRO A 487 14.63 1.65 -17.81
CA PRO A 487 15.99 1.24 -18.14
C PRO A 487 16.78 0.92 -16.87
N ALA A 488 17.78 0.04 -16.96
CA ALA A 488 18.50 -0.48 -15.79
C ALA A 488 19.24 0.63 -15.00
N GLU A 489 19.62 1.70 -15.69
CA GLU A 489 20.27 2.89 -15.17
C GLU A 489 19.31 3.99 -14.66
N ASP A 490 17.99 3.74 -14.66
CA ASP A 490 17.01 4.75 -14.21
C ASP A 490 17.21 5.11 -12.72
N PRO A 491 17.33 6.41 -12.37
CA PRO A 491 17.62 6.84 -11.00
C PRO A 491 16.49 6.55 -10.01
N LEU A 492 15.28 6.23 -10.47
CA LEU A 492 14.15 5.85 -9.63
C LEU A 492 14.24 4.38 -9.18
N LEU A 493 14.83 3.49 -9.99
CA LEU A 493 14.86 2.04 -9.72
C LEU A 493 15.49 1.67 -8.36
N PRO A 494 16.65 2.22 -7.94
CA PRO A 494 17.21 1.88 -6.64
C PRO A 494 16.29 2.25 -5.47
N ILE A 495 15.52 3.34 -5.58
CA ILE A 495 14.64 3.82 -4.52
C ILE A 495 13.35 2.97 -4.46
N LEU A 496 12.77 2.62 -5.61
CA LEU A 496 11.61 1.73 -5.71
C LEU A 496 11.92 0.31 -5.21
N THR A 497 13.12 -0.20 -5.51
CA THR A 497 13.57 -1.57 -5.16
C THR A 497 14.37 -1.65 -3.86
N ARG A 498 14.25 -0.64 -2.98
CA ARG A 498 15.01 -0.58 -1.72
C ARG A 498 14.70 -1.75 -0.78
N ALA A 499 15.66 -2.08 0.08
CA ALA A 499 15.48 -3.10 1.11
C ALA A 499 14.35 -2.71 2.08
N TYR A 500 13.58 -3.68 2.57
CA TYR A 500 12.52 -3.44 3.56
C TYR A 500 12.12 -4.74 4.29
N PRO A 501 11.58 -4.64 5.53
CA PRO A 501 10.89 -5.75 6.16
C PRO A 501 9.58 -6.07 5.45
N ARG A 502 9.41 -7.30 4.93
CA ARG A 502 8.14 -7.79 4.37
C ARG A 502 7.17 -8.17 5.50
N ALA A 503 7.66 -8.87 6.52
CA ALA A 503 6.89 -9.20 7.72
C ALA A 503 7.79 -9.30 8.97
N VAL A 504 7.35 -8.81 10.15
CA VAL A 504 8.15 -8.83 11.39
C VAL A 504 7.33 -9.17 12.65
N PRO A 505 7.91 -9.81 13.69
CA PRO A 505 7.18 -10.15 14.91
C PRO A 505 6.77 -8.93 15.74
N GLY A 506 5.50 -8.84 16.13
CA GLY A 506 5.02 -7.76 17.00
C GLY A 506 5.04 -6.37 16.33
N GLU A 507 5.35 -5.34 17.10
CA GLU A 507 5.34 -3.94 16.67
C GLU A 507 6.59 -3.59 15.84
N LEU A 508 6.42 -3.05 14.64
CA LEU A 508 7.52 -2.52 13.81
C LEU A 508 7.79 -1.06 14.22
N THR A 509 8.88 -0.81 14.95
CA THR A 509 9.17 0.52 15.51
C THR A 509 10.07 1.37 14.63
N ASP A 510 11.00 0.80 13.85
CA ASP A 510 11.78 1.57 12.88
C ASP A 510 12.25 0.79 11.64
N ILE A 511 12.42 1.52 10.53
CA ILE A 511 12.95 1.04 9.25
C ILE A 511 13.97 2.06 8.74
N ARG A 512 15.20 1.63 8.47
CA ARG A 512 16.23 2.47 7.83
C ARG A 512 16.88 1.71 6.67
N ALA A 513 16.44 2.00 5.46
CA ALA A 513 17.00 1.43 4.24
C ALA A 513 18.04 2.37 3.62
N ASP A 514 19.30 1.93 3.51
CA ASP A 514 20.30 2.66 2.73
C ASP A 514 20.13 2.35 1.24
N VAL A 515 19.54 3.30 0.51
CA VAL A 515 19.24 3.11 -0.92
C VAL A 515 20.49 2.77 -1.75
N PRO A 516 21.66 3.44 -1.61
CA PRO A 516 22.85 3.14 -2.40
C PRO A 516 23.40 1.72 -2.21
N SER A 517 23.69 1.30 -0.97
CA SER A 517 24.28 -0.03 -0.70
C SER A 517 23.24 -1.16 -0.69
N GLY A 518 21.97 -0.86 -0.40
CA GLY A 518 20.95 -1.86 -0.12
C GLY A 518 20.96 -2.40 1.31
N ALA A 519 21.77 -1.83 2.22
CA ALA A 519 21.76 -2.16 3.64
C ALA A 519 20.42 -1.78 4.30
N LEU A 520 20.10 -2.47 5.39
CA LEU A 520 18.81 -2.33 6.08
C LEU A 520 18.96 -2.53 7.58
N GLU A 521 18.45 -1.59 8.36
CA GLU A 521 18.26 -1.69 9.81
C GLU A 521 16.75 -1.71 10.11
N VAL A 522 16.32 -2.66 10.96
CA VAL A 522 14.92 -2.83 11.37
C VAL A 522 14.85 -2.97 12.89
N GLU A 523 14.09 -2.10 13.54
CA GLU A 523 13.82 -2.16 14.98
C GLU A 523 12.35 -2.55 15.22
N GLY A 524 12.07 -3.31 16.27
CA GLY A 524 10.70 -3.61 16.68
C GLY A 524 10.58 -4.18 18.10
N VAL A 525 9.35 -4.45 18.52
CA VAL A 525 9.01 -5.04 19.83
C VAL A 525 8.21 -6.31 19.62
N ALA A 526 8.87 -7.46 19.80
CA ALA A 526 8.24 -8.76 19.65
C ALA A 526 7.32 -9.06 20.84
N ASP A 527 6.08 -9.43 20.54
CA ASP A 527 5.06 -9.87 21.50
C ASP A 527 5.32 -11.29 22.02
N ARG A 528 5.99 -12.12 21.21
CA ARG A 528 6.32 -13.52 21.48
C ARG A 528 7.71 -13.87 20.93
N ALA A 529 8.33 -14.87 21.55
CA ALA A 529 9.58 -15.45 21.06
C ALA A 529 9.34 -16.50 19.96
N GLY A 530 10.34 -16.75 19.12
CA GLY A 530 10.34 -17.88 18.18
C GLY A 530 9.62 -17.63 16.85
N VAL A 531 9.36 -16.36 16.50
CA VAL A 531 8.78 -15.96 15.22
C VAL A 531 9.87 -15.27 14.39
N SER A 532 9.90 -15.53 13.08
CA SER A 532 10.91 -14.96 12.18
C SER A 532 10.41 -13.70 11.48
N ALA A 533 11.25 -12.67 11.49
CA ALA A 533 11.18 -11.59 10.52
C ALA A 533 11.56 -12.11 9.12
N ASP A 534 10.95 -11.55 8.08
CA ASP A 534 11.23 -11.79 6.67
C ASP A 534 11.51 -10.44 5.99
N LEU A 535 12.68 -10.31 5.37
CA LEU A 535 13.18 -9.06 4.78
C LEU A 535 13.51 -9.26 3.30
N TRP A 536 13.23 -8.24 2.49
CA TRP A 536 13.79 -8.09 1.15
C TRP A 536 15.10 -7.30 1.20
N VAL A 537 16.12 -7.79 0.49
CA VAL A 537 17.40 -7.11 0.31
C VAL A 537 17.79 -7.17 -1.18
N PRO A 538 18.01 -6.03 -1.87
CA PRO A 538 18.23 -6.01 -3.32
C PRO A 538 19.62 -6.51 -3.73
N GLN A 539 19.76 -6.97 -4.98
CA GLN A 539 20.99 -7.56 -5.54
C GLN A 539 22.26 -6.72 -5.33
N ARG A 540 22.12 -5.39 -5.33
CA ARG A 540 23.22 -4.43 -5.13
C ARG A 540 23.91 -4.54 -3.76
N CYS A 541 23.29 -5.21 -2.78
CA CYS A 541 23.92 -5.53 -1.50
C CYS A 541 25.14 -6.46 -1.65
N GLY A 542 25.21 -7.25 -2.74
CA GLY A 542 26.31 -8.14 -3.07
C GLY A 542 26.35 -9.40 -2.19
N SER A 543 26.65 -9.22 -0.89
CA SER A 543 26.68 -10.29 0.12
C SER A 543 26.10 -9.74 1.42
N PRO A 544 24.80 -9.97 1.72
CA PRO A 544 24.20 -9.51 2.97
C PRO A 544 24.72 -10.30 4.17
N GLU A 545 25.34 -9.61 5.12
CA GLU A 545 25.70 -10.13 6.44
C GLU A 545 24.67 -9.64 7.46
N VAL A 546 24.12 -10.56 8.27
CA VAL A 546 23.02 -10.25 9.18
C VAL A 546 23.48 -10.35 10.64
N SER A 547 23.17 -9.32 11.42
CA SER A 547 23.45 -9.24 12.86
C SER A 547 22.33 -8.49 13.59
N GLY A 548 22.56 -8.10 14.85
CA GLY A 548 21.61 -7.29 15.62
C GLY A 548 21.45 -7.74 17.07
N THR A 549 20.33 -7.39 17.68
CA THR A 549 20.01 -7.70 19.09
C THR A 549 18.69 -8.45 19.22
N ASN A 550 18.61 -9.39 20.18
CA ASN A 550 17.46 -10.30 20.38
C ASN A 550 17.15 -11.19 19.15
N VAL A 551 18.11 -11.37 18.25
CA VAL A 551 17.98 -12.16 17.02
C VAL A 551 18.85 -13.42 17.06
N GLY A 552 18.37 -14.49 16.41
CA GLY A 552 19.08 -15.73 16.21
C GLY A 552 19.91 -15.73 14.91
N THR A 553 20.35 -16.91 14.50
CA THR A 553 21.00 -17.09 13.19
C THR A 553 20.00 -16.80 12.07
N ALA A 554 20.40 -15.92 11.14
CA ALA A 554 19.62 -15.63 9.95
C ALA A 554 19.81 -16.69 8.85
N ALA A 555 18.76 -16.93 8.07
CA ALA A 555 18.83 -17.64 6.80
C ALA A 555 18.78 -16.63 5.66
N VAL A 556 19.78 -16.65 4.78
CA VAL A 556 19.86 -15.80 3.58
C VAL A 556 19.67 -16.67 2.34
N ARG A 557 18.63 -16.40 1.56
CA ARG A 557 18.32 -17.11 0.32
C ARG A 557 18.42 -16.16 -0.87
N SER A 558 19.31 -16.47 -1.82
CA SER A 558 19.37 -15.79 -3.11
C SER A 558 18.08 -16.03 -3.90
N VAL A 559 17.55 -14.98 -4.50
CA VAL A 559 16.37 -15.00 -5.38
C VAL A 559 16.64 -14.08 -6.58
N ASP A 560 15.79 -14.11 -7.61
CA ASP A 560 15.94 -13.18 -8.72
C ASP A 560 15.88 -11.73 -8.22
N GLY A 561 16.86 -10.93 -8.64
CA GLY A 561 16.98 -9.52 -8.25
C GLY A 561 17.42 -9.22 -6.81
N GLY A 562 17.71 -10.23 -5.98
CA GLY A 562 18.20 -9.98 -4.62
C GLY A 562 18.19 -11.19 -3.68
N TYR A 563 17.82 -10.94 -2.44
CA TYR A 563 17.86 -11.89 -1.34
C TYR A 563 16.60 -11.79 -0.48
N ARG A 564 16.14 -12.95 -0.01
CA ARG A 564 15.18 -13.06 1.09
C ARG A 564 15.94 -13.46 2.35
N VAL A 565 15.74 -12.69 3.41
CA VAL A 565 16.45 -12.85 4.68
C VAL A 565 15.43 -13.15 5.77
N SER A 566 15.52 -14.35 6.37
CA SER A 566 14.68 -14.77 7.49
C SER A 566 15.47 -14.74 8.79
N VAL A 567 14.96 -14.07 9.82
CA VAL A 567 15.68 -13.84 11.09
C VAL A 567 14.78 -14.15 12.27
N LEU A 568 15.11 -15.19 13.03
CA LEU A 568 14.35 -15.61 14.21
C LEU A 568 14.52 -14.60 15.36
N VAL A 569 13.42 -14.03 15.88
CA VAL A 569 13.47 -13.22 17.11
C VAL A 569 13.38 -14.15 18.33
N THR A 570 14.35 -14.05 19.24
CA THR A 570 14.64 -15.11 20.23
C THR A 570 13.93 -14.93 21.57
N ALA A 571 13.50 -13.73 21.92
CA ALA A 571 12.80 -13.41 23.16
C ALA A 571 11.76 -12.29 22.94
N VAL A 572 10.82 -12.19 23.88
CA VAL A 572 9.84 -11.09 23.96
C VAL A 572 10.55 -9.77 24.26
N GLY A 573 10.11 -8.68 23.63
CA GLY A 573 10.63 -7.33 23.83
C GLY A 573 11.36 -6.77 22.60
N VAL A 574 12.14 -5.71 22.81
CA VAL A 574 12.86 -5.00 21.75
C VAL A 574 13.82 -5.95 21.01
N TYR A 575 13.85 -5.85 19.69
CA TYR A 575 14.85 -6.47 18.82
C TYR A 575 15.34 -5.47 17.77
N GLN A 576 16.52 -5.75 17.24
CA GLN A 576 17.11 -5.03 16.10
C GLN A 576 17.67 -6.07 15.13
N VAL A 577 17.41 -5.90 13.84
CA VAL A 577 18.02 -6.68 12.75
C VAL A 577 18.85 -5.72 11.89
N ASP A 578 20.13 -6.01 11.74
CA ASP A 578 21.07 -5.24 10.94
C ASP A 578 21.53 -6.07 9.74
N VAL A 579 21.25 -5.62 8.52
CA VAL A 579 21.78 -6.18 7.27
C VAL A 579 22.85 -5.26 6.72
N VAL A 580 24.10 -5.71 6.78
CA VAL A 580 25.27 -5.02 6.22
C VAL A 580 25.58 -5.58 4.84
N CYS A 581 25.94 -4.71 3.91
CA CYS A 581 26.22 -5.05 2.52
C CYS A 581 27.71 -4.82 2.18
N ALA A 582 28.29 -5.72 1.39
CA ALA A 582 29.70 -5.67 0.97
C ALA A 582 29.88 -5.05 -0.44
N GLY A 583 28.95 -4.19 -0.86
CA GLY A 583 28.88 -3.56 -2.19
C GLY A 583 29.79 -2.36 -2.39
#